data_AF-M4BE83-F1
#
_entry.id   AF-M4BE83-F1
#
_cell.length_a   1.000
_cell.length_b   1.000
_cell.length_c   1.000
_cell.angle_alpha   90.00
_cell.angle_beta   90.00
_cell.angle_gamma   90.00
#
_symmetry.space_group_name_H-M   'P 1'
#
loop_
_entity.id
_entity.type
_entity.pdbx_description
1 polymer ?
#
loop_
_entity_poly.entity_id
_entity_poly.type
_entity_poly.pdbx_seq_one_letter_code
_entity_poly.pdbx_strand_id
1 'polypeptide(L)'
;MTGSVQGVLTRLQQASTIHKFNHVWCLFHQLEETWTATDGGTFMTTLLAIIIHSRCQQRLVDATRSTCPKMSSMRWNSLYMVTAWLDDYRVEVLAHYRSMSHARSTTAPTCPSWWLLNAITASLAYSINTVVQRLQGRRITLAINPPR
;
A
#
# COMPACT_ATOMS: atom_id res chain seq x y z
N MET A 1 10.63 15.70 21.04
CA MET A 1 11.99 15.58 20.46
C MET A 1 11.89 15.38 18.94
N THR A 2 11.60 16.45 18.19
CA THR A 2 11.46 16.44 16.71
C THR A 2 12.29 17.54 16.03
N GLY A 3 12.84 18.49 16.79
CA GLY A 3 13.55 19.66 16.26
C GLY A 3 14.87 19.34 15.56
N SER A 4 15.59 18.28 15.97
CA SER A 4 16.85 17.89 15.30
C SER A 4 16.63 17.30 13.91
N VAL A 5 15.55 16.54 13.72
CA VAL A 5 15.18 15.93 12.43
C VAL A 5 14.68 16.99 11.46
N GLN A 6 13.91 17.97 11.93
CA GLN A 6 13.47 19.09 11.10
C GLN A 6 14.65 19.95 10.63
N GLY A 7 15.62 20.26 11.49
CA GLY A 7 16.80 21.03 11.10
C GLY A 7 17.66 20.35 10.02
N VAL A 8 17.71 19.01 9.99
CA VAL A 8 18.40 18.24 8.94
C VAL A 8 17.63 18.30 7.62
N LEU A 9 16.30 18.12 7.64
CA LEU A 9 15.43 18.27 6.47
C LEU A 9 15.56 19.66 5.85
N THR A 10 15.53 20.72 6.66
CA THR A 10 15.66 22.10 6.19
C THR A 10 17.01 22.36 5.54
N ARG A 11 18.11 21.81 6.08
CA ARG A 11 19.45 21.95 5.52
C ARG A 11 19.65 21.18 4.21
N LEU A 12 19.11 19.97 4.10
CA LEU A 12 19.12 19.21 2.86
C LEU A 12 18.29 19.89 1.77
N GLN A 13 17.15 20.47 2.14
CA GLN A 13 16.30 21.22 1.24
C GLN A 13 16.97 22.51 0.76
N GLN A 14 17.64 23.25 1.65
CA GLN A 14 18.50 24.38 1.27
C GLN A 14 19.65 23.95 0.35
N ALA A 15 20.34 22.86 0.65
CA ALA A 15 21.39 22.33 -0.20
C ALA A 15 20.87 21.92 -1.60
N SER A 16 19.64 21.38 -1.67
CA SER A 16 18.99 20.99 -2.94
C SER A 16 18.64 22.18 -3.85
N THR A 17 18.52 23.39 -3.29
CA THR A 17 18.27 24.62 -4.06
C THR A 17 19.53 25.25 -4.63
N ILE A 18 20.71 24.82 -4.18
CA ILE A 18 22.00 25.25 -4.75
C ILE A 18 22.23 24.44 -6.03
N HIS A 19 22.41 25.15 -7.14
CA HIS A 19 22.47 24.60 -8.50
C HIS A 19 23.16 23.23 -8.62
N LYS A 20 22.47 22.30 -9.30
CA LYS A 20 22.88 20.94 -9.74
C LYS A 20 22.44 19.73 -8.90
N PHE A 21 21.46 19.86 -8.01
CA PHE A 21 20.72 18.67 -7.56
C PHE A 21 19.69 18.25 -8.62
N ASN A 22 19.98 17.17 -9.34
CA ASN A 22 18.97 16.50 -10.16
C ASN A 22 18.02 15.75 -9.23
N HIS A 23 16.79 16.26 -9.07
CA HIS A 23 15.74 15.55 -8.36
C HIS A 23 15.26 14.37 -9.22
N VAL A 24 15.97 13.25 -9.13
CA VAL A 24 15.53 12.01 -9.76
C VAL A 24 14.42 11.44 -8.91
N TRP A 25 13.20 11.53 -9.43
CA TRP A 25 12.06 10.84 -8.86
C TRP A 25 12.38 9.37 -8.72
N CYS A 26 12.17 8.80 -7.52
CA CYS A 26 12.35 7.37 -7.39
C CYS A 26 11.24 6.67 -8.18
N LEU A 27 11.59 5.64 -8.94
CA LEU A 27 10.65 4.86 -9.74
C LEU A 27 9.41 4.43 -8.93
N PHE A 28 9.59 4.15 -7.64
CA PHE A 28 8.50 3.75 -6.75
C PHE A 28 7.48 4.85 -6.50
N HIS A 29 7.93 6.09 -6.35
CA HIS A 29 7.02 7.22 -6.17
C HIS A 29 6.26 7.52 -7.46
N GLN A 30 6.91 7.40 -8.62
CA GLN A 30 6.24 7.53 -9.91
C GLN A 30 5.17 6.44 -10.12
N LEU A 31 5.48 5.20 -9.74
CA LEU A 31 4.53 4.09 -9.82
C LEU A 31 3.31 4.32 -8.89
N GLU A 32 3.53 4.86 -7.71
CA GLU A 32 2.47 5.16 -6.73
C GLU A 32 1.53 6.27 -7.23
N GLU A 33 2.08 7.36 -7.77
CA GLU A 33 1.29 8.42 -8.40
C GLU A 33 0.49 7.91 -9.60
N THR A 34 1.16 7.17 -10.50
CA THR A 34 0.53 6.61 -11.70
C THR A 34 -0.59 5.62 -11.33
N TRP A 35 -0.35 4.78 -10.33
CA TRP A 35 -1.35 3.83 -9.83
C TRP A 35 -2.58 4.55 -9.27
N THR A 36 -2.37 5.57 -8.44
CA THR A 36 -3.48 6.36 -7.86
C THR A 36 -4.28 7.10 -8.93
N ALA A 37 -3.62 7.53 -10.02
CA ALA A 37 -4.27 8.20 -11.14
C ALA A 37 -5.09 7.27 -12.04
N THR A 38 -4.90 5.95 -11.98
CA THR A 38 -5.45 5.00 -12.97
C THR A 38 -6.99 4.92 -12.95
N ASP A 39 -7.63 5.15 -11.81
CA ASP A 39 -9.11 5.14 -11.69
C ASP A 39 -9.68 6.32 -10.88
N GLY A 40 -8.91 7.40 -10.78
CA GLY A 40 -9.24 8.55 -9.94
C GLY A 40 -9.21 8.26 -8.44
N GLY A 41 -8.57 7.16 -8.01
CA GLY A 41 -8.45 6.77 -6.61
C GLY A 41 -9.66 6.00 -6.07
N THR A 42 -10.58 5.59 -6.94
CA THR A 42 -11.82 4.89 -6.56
C THR A 42 -11.49 3.54 -5.91
N PHE A 43 -10.64 2.73 -6.53
CA PHE A 43 -10.21 1.44 -6.04
C PHE A 43 -9.60 1.55 -4.65
N MET A 44 -8.69 2.50 -4.45
CA MET A 44 -8.00 2.73 -3.18
C MET A 44 -8.97 3.17 -2.09
N THR A 45 -9.92 4.05 -2.43
CA THR A 45 -10.96 4.50 -1.49
C THR A 45 -11.83 3.34 -1.04
N THR A 46 -12.30 2.51 -1.98
CA THR A 46 -13.08 1.30 -1.66
C THR A 46 -12.26 0.28 -0.87
N LEU A 47 -10.98 0.08 -1.23
CA LEU A 47 -10.07 -0.83 -0.52
C LEU A 47 -9.93 -0.42 0.94
N LEU A 48 -9.66 0.86 1.21
CA LEU A 48 -9.55 1.39 2.57
C LEU A 48 -10.85 1.22 3.36
N ALA A 49 -12.01 1.46 2.74
CA ALA A 49 -13.31 1.26 3.36
C ALA A 49 -13.54 -0.22 3.73
N ILE A 50 -13.19 -1.15 2.84
CA ILE A 50 -13.27 -2.60 3.08
C ILE A 50 -12.33 -3.01 4.21
N ILE A 51 -11.08 -2.50 4.25
CA ILE A 51 -10.13 -2.80 5.33
C ILE A 51 -10.71 -2.38 6.68
N ILE A 52 -11.13 -1.11 6.80
CA ILE A 52 -11.68 -0.57 8.04
C ILE A 52 -12.90 -1.38 8.47
N HIS A 53 -13.82 -1.63 7.53
CA HIS A 53 -15.02 -2.39 7.79
C HIS A 53 -14.69 -3.81 8.26
N SER A 54 -13.96 -4.58 7.46
CA SER A 54 -13.66 -6.00 7.70
C SER A 54 -12.96 -6.23 9.04
N ARG A 55 -12.11 -5.30 9.45
CA ARG A 55 -11.40 -5.36 10.74
C ARG A 55 -12.31 -5.12 11.96
N CYS A 56 -13.41 -4.40 11.78
CA CYS A 56 -14.39 -4.12 12.83
C CYS A 56 -15.47 -5.22 12.94
N GLN A 57 -15.56 -6.13 11.97
CA GLN A 57 -16.59 -7.17 11.95
C GLN A 57 -16.10 -8.46 12.59
N GLN A 58 -16.42 -8.66 13.87
CA GLN A 58 -16.02 -9.86 14.62
C GLN A 58 -16.47 -11.16 13.93
N ARG A 59 -17.68 -11.19 13.36
CA ARG A 59 -18.19 -12.35 12.63
C ARG A 59 -17.29 -12.75 11.46
N LEU A 60 -16.74 -11.78 10.74
CA LEU A 60 -15.84 -12.04 9.63
C LEU A 60 -14.46 -12.50 10.12
N VAL A 61 -13.98 -11.93 11.23
CA VAL A 61 -12.74 -12.39 11.89
C VAL A 61 -12.88 -13.84 12.35
N ASP A 62 -14.02 -14.21 12.93
CA ASP A 62 -14.28 -15.58 13.39
C ASP A 62 -14.37 -16.55 12.21
N ALA A 63 -15.04 -16.14 11.11
CA ALA A 63 -15.19 -16.95 9.91
C ALA A 63 -13.86 -17.21 9.19
N THR A 64 -13.02 -16.18 9.04
CA THR A 64 -11.72 -16.27 8.36
C THR A 64 -10.61 -16.77 9.29
N ARG A 65 -10.84 -16.79 10.61
CA ARG A 65 -9.82 -17.03 11.66
C ARG A 65 -8.59 -16.12 11.51
N SER A 66 -8.78 -14.97 10.88
CA SER A 66 -7.73 -14.01 10.57
C SER A 66 -8.30 -12.60 10.65
N THR A 67 -7.43 -11.62 10.85
CA THR A 67 -7.80 -10.21 10.74
C THR A 67 -7.26 -9.64 9.44
N CYS A 68 -8.10 -8.92 8.69
CA CYS A 68 -7.65 -8.18 7.50
C CYS A 68 -6.46 -7.27 7.86
N PRO A 69 -5.32 -7.36 7.16
CA PRO A 69 -4.11 -6.58 7.48
C PRO A 69 -4.37 -5.07 7.51
N LYS A 70 -3.59 -4.33 8.29
CA LYS A 70 -3.62 -2.87 8.24
C LYS A 70 -2.82 -2.38 7.04
N MET A 71 -3.36 -1.40 6.33
CA MET A 71 -2.58 -0.64 5.36
C MET A 71 -1.77 0.42 6.11
N SER A 72 -0.44 0.28 6.14
CA SER A 72 0.45 1.40 6.48
C SER A 72 0.47 2.38 5.31
N SER A 73 0.80 3.66 5.56
CA SER A 73 1.02 4.68 4.53
C SER A 73 2.04 4.16 3.50
N MET A 74 1.51 3.63 2.39
CA MET A 74 2.13 3.10 1.19
C MET A 74 3.54 2.50 1.32
N ARG A 75 3.58 1.18 1.61
CA ARG A 75 4.63 0.31 1.08
C ARG A 75 3.94 -0.72 0.21
N TRP A 76 4.42 -0.97 -1.00
CA TRP A 76 3.88 -2.00 -1.90
C TRP A 76 3.67 -3.35 -1.20
N ASN A 77 4.47 -3.65 -0.17
CA ASN A 77 4.25 -4.77 0.72
C ASN A 77 2.90 -4.75 1.48
N SER A 78 2.51 -3.63 2.10
CA SER A 78 1.24 -3.55 2.83
C SER A 78 0.05 -3.65 1.89
N LEU A 79 0.16 -3.05 0.69
CA LEU A 79 -0.84 -3.19 -0.36
C LEU A 79 -0.99 -4.66 -0.77
N TYR A 80 0.11 -5.34 -1.08
CA TYR A 80 0.11 -6.77 -1.38
C TYR A 80 -0.52 -7.61 -0.27
N MET A 81 -0.13 -7.40 0.99
CA MET A 81 -0.67 -8.17 2.11
C MET A 81 -2.19 -8.05 2.23
N VAL A 82 -2.73 -6.85 2.04
CA VAL A 82 -4.18 -6.63 2.10
C VAL A 82 -4.88 -7.27 0.90
N THR A 83 -4.40 -7.00 -0.31
CA THR A 83 -5.08 -7.48 -1.53
C THR A 83 -5.01 -8.99 -1.65
N ALA A 84 -3.89 -9.60 -1.26
CA ALA A 84 -3.76 -11.06 -1.14
C ALA A 84 -4.71 -11.64 -0.09
N TRP A 85 -4.81 -11.03 1.09
CA TRP A 85 -5.79 -11.46 2.11
C TRP A 85 -7.23 -11.40 1.58
N LEU A 86 -7.57 -10.36 0.82
CA LEU A 86 -8.89 -10.24 0.22
C LEU A 86 -9.16 -11.29 -0.86
N ASP A 87 -8.13 -11.70 -1.62
CA ASP A 87 -8.25 -12.79 -2.59
C ASP A 87 -8.40 -14.15 -1.88
N ASP A 88 -7.61 -14.41 -0.84
CA ASP A 88 -7.63 -15.65 -0.06
C ASP A 88 -8.98 -15.89 0.63
N TYR A 89 -9.60 -14.83 1.17
CA TYR A 89 -10.86 -14.89 1.91
C TYR A 89 -12.04 -14.28 1.13
N ARG A 90 -11.94 -14.24 -0.21
CA ARG A 90 -12.92 -13.58 -1.07
C ARG A 90 -14.33 -14.11 -0.87
N VAL A 91 -14.47 -15.43 -0.70
CA VAL A 91 -15.78 -16.09 -0.58
C VAL A 91 -16.45 -15.68 0.73
N GLU A 92 -15.71 -15.70 1.83
CA GLU A 92 -16.15 -15.33 3.17
C GLU A 92 -16.53 -13.86 3.25
N VAL A 93 -15.70 -12.98 2.66
CA VAL A 93 -15.97 -11.53 2.58
C VAL A 93 -17.25 -11.27 1.79
N LEU A 94 -17.42 -11.91 0.63
CA LEU A 94 -18.65 -11.77 -0.17
C LEU A 94 -19.88 -12.33 0.54
N ALA A 95 -19.77 -13.49 1.19
CA ALA A 95 -20.85 -14.08 1.98
C ALA A 95 -21.24 -13.16 3.15
N HIS A 96 -20.25 -12.56 3.82
CA HIS A 96 -20.47 -11.60 4.88
C HIS A 96 -21.28 -10.40 4.40
N TYR A 97 -20.88 -9.77 3.29
CA TYR A 97 -21.63 -8.64 2.70
C TYR A 97 -23.04 -9.03 2.27
N ARG A 98 -23.24 -10.21 1.67
CA ARG A 98 -24.57 -10.71 1.29
C ARG A 98 -25.48 -10.97 2.50
N SER A 99 -24.91 -11.30 3.65
CA SER A 99 -25.66 -11.53 4.89
C SER A 99 -26.09 -10.24 5.61
N MET A 100 -25.53 -9.09 5.22
CA MET A 100 -25.84 -7.79 5.82
C MET A 100 -27.01 -7.09 5.15
N SER A 101 -27.71 -6.25 5.91
CA SER A 101 -28.72 -5.35 5.33
C SER A 101 -28.06 -4.32 4.42
N HIS A 102 -28.81 -3.85 3.41
CA HIS A 102 -28.28 -2.92 2.41
C HIS A 102 -27.68 -1.65 3.03
N ALA A 103 -28.32 -1.11 4.09
CA ALA A 103 -27.82 0.05 4.84
C ALA A 103 -26.47 -0.17 5.53
N ARG A 104 -26.09 -1.42 5.81
CA ARG A 104 -24.81 -1.78 6.45
C ARG A 104 -23.75 -2.27 5.46
N SER A 105 -24.15 -2.56 4.22
CA SER A 105 -23.28 -3.06 3.15
C SER A 105 -22.77 -1.95 2.22
N THR A 106 -22.81 -0.69 2.63
CA THR A 106 -22.41 0.47 1.81
C THR A 106 -20.92 0.48 1.44
N THR A 107 -20.10 -0.29 2.15
CA THR A 107 -18.66 -0.45 1.87
C THR A 107 -18.35 -1.62 0.94
N ALA A 108 -19.36 -2.42 0.55
CA ALA A 108 -19.15 -3.51 -0.39
C ALA A 108 -18.77 -2.96 -1.78
N PRO A 109 -17.82 -3.59 -2.49
CA PRO A 109 -17.53 -3.20 -3.85
C PRO A 109 -18.75 -3.48 -4.74
N THR A 110 -19.29 -2.43 -5.36
CA THR A 110 -20.52 -2.48 -6.16
C THR A 110 -20.30 -3.04 -7.56
N CYS A 111 -19.08 -2.95 -8.08
CA CYS A 111 -18.72 -3.41 -9.42
C CYS A 111 -17.87 -4.69 -9.37
N PRO A 112 -18.23 -5.77 -10.10
CA PRO A 112 -17.43 -6.99 -10.16
C PRO A 112 -15.99 -6.77 -10.65
N SER A 113 -15.76 -5.77 -11.52
CA SER A 113 -14.42 -5.43 -12.01
C SER A 113 -13.47 -4.97 -10.90
N TRP A 114 -14.01 -4.52 -9.75
CA TRP A 114 -13.19 -4.15 -8.59
C TRP A 114 -12.37 -5.34 -8.08
N TRP A 115 -12.94 -6.55 -8.08
CA TRP A 115 -12.21 -7.76 -7.68
C TRP A 115 -11.12 -8.15 -8.69
N LEU A 116 -11.33 -7.86 -9.98
CA LEU A 116 -10.28 -8.01 -10.98
C LEU A 116 -9.13 -7.03 -10.73
N LEU A 117 -9.46 -5.77 -10.41
CA LEU A 117 -8.46 -4.79 -10.01
C LEU A 117 -7.71 -5.23 -8.75
N ASN A 118 -8.40 -5.80 -7.74
CA ASN A 118 -7.76 -6.34 -6.54
C ASN A 118 -6.69 -7.40 -6.89
N ALA A 119 -7.04 -8.38 -7.72
CA ALA A 119 -6.13 -9.45 -8.12
C ALA A 119 -4.93 -8.93 -8.94
N ILE A 120 -5.17 -8.01 -9.88
CA ILE A 120 -4.09 -7.34 -10.64
C ILE A 120 -3.17 -6.59 -9.67
N THR A 121 -3.74 -5.86 -8.72
CA THR A 121 -3.00 -5.10 -7.71
C THR A 121 -2.15 -6.01 -6.84
N ALA A 122 -2.68 -7.15 -6.39
CA ALA A 122 -1.93 -8.12 -5.61
C ALA A 122 -0.69 -8.61 -6.36
N SER A 123 -0.85 -9.01 -7.62
CA SER A 123 0.26 -9.47 -8.47
C SER A 123 1.31 -8.37 -8.73
N LEU A 124 0.84 -7.16 -9.03
CA LEU A 124 1.71 -6.01 -9.27
C LEU A 124 2.48 -5.63 -8.00
N ALA A 125 1.79 -5.51 -6.87
CA ALA A 125 2.37 -5.13 -5.59
C ALA A 125 3.38 -6.17 -5.10
N TYR A 126 3.12 -7.46 -5.29
CA TYR A 126 4.08 -8.54 -5.02
C TYR A 126 5.34 -8.40 -5.88
N SER A 127 5.17 -8.19 -7.18
CA SER A 127 6.27 -8.05 -8.13
C SER A 127 7.15 -6.85 -7.80
N ILE A 128 6.53 -5.70 -7.54
CA ILE A 128 7.23 -4.47 -7.13
C ILE A 128 7.96 -4.69 -5.81
N ASN A 129 7.30 -5.25 -4.80
CA ASN A 129 7.92 -5.53 -3.50
C ASN A 129 9.14 -6.46 -3.63
N THR A 130 9.06 -7.48 -4.47
CA THR A 130 10.18 -8.39 -4.74
C THR A 130 11.36 -7.64 -5.38
N VAL A 131 11.09 -6.75 -6.35
CA VAL A 131 12.13 -5.92 -6.97
C VAL A 131 12.73 -4.95 -5.95
N VAL A 132 11.91 -4.31 -5.10
CA VAL A 132 12.37 -3.42 -4.02
C VAL A 132 13.34 -4.15 -3.09
N GLN A 133 12.94 -5.32 -2.59
CA GLN A 133 13.78 -6.10 -1.68
C GLN A 133 15.12 -6.47 -2.31
N ARG A 134 15.14 -6.84 -3.60
CA ARG A 134 16.37 -7.11 -4.34
C ARG A 134 17.25 -5.87 -4.50
N LEU A 135 16.67 -4.71 -4.78
CA LEU A 135 17.42 -3.46 -4.95
C LEU A 135 17.97 -2.93 -3.61
N GLN A 136 17.20 -3.04 -2.54
CA GLN A 136 17.63 -2.64 -1.18
C GLN A 136 18.69 -3.59 -0.63
N GLY A 137 18.55 -4.91 -0.84
CA GLY A 137 19.53 -5.91 -0.43
C GLY A 137 20.88 -5.83 -1.16
N ARG A 138 20.92 -5.20 -2.34
CA ARG A 138 22.16 -5.01 -3.13
C ARG A 138 22.95 -3.75 -2.76
N ARG A 139 22.45 -2.86 -1.89
CA ARG A 139 23.05 -1.54 -1.61
C ARG A 139 23.70 -1.34 -0.23
N ILE A 140 23.90 -2.39 0.57
CA ILE A 140 24.69 -2.28 1.81
C ILE A 140 26.21 -2.34 1.53
N THR A 141 26.64 -2.59 0.29
CA THR A 141 28.06 -2.61 -0.10
C THR A 141 28.47 -1.37 -0.91
N LEU A 142 28.14 -0.17 -0.43
CA LEU A 142 29.00 0.99 -0.74
C LEU A 142 30.05 1.04 0.35
N ALA A 143 31.18 0.38 0.08
CA ALA A 143 32.37 0.42 0.91
C ALA A 143 32.76 1.88 1.16
N ILE A 144 32.46 2.36 2.37
CA ILE A 144 33.14 3.48 2.97
C ILE A 144 34.56 2.97 3.28
N ASN A 145 35.49 3.17 2.35
CA ASN A 145 36.89 3.19 2.74
C ASN A 145 37.21 4.63 3.17
N PRO A 146 37.62 4.85 4.44
CA PRO A 146 38.10 6.16 4.89
C PRO A 146 39.45 6.49 4.24
N PRO A 147 39.86 7.78 4.21
CA PRO A 147 41.11 8.19 3.59
C PRO A 147 42.31 7.62 4.35
N ARG A 148 43.35 7.26 3.60
CA ARG A 148 44.74 7.26 4.07
C ARG A 148 45.54 8.20 3.18
#